data_AF-Q1ZZU1-F1
#
_entry.id   AF-Q1ZZU1-F1
#
_cell.length_a   1.000
_cell.length_b   1.000
_cell.length_c   1.000
_cell.angle_alpha   90.00
_cell.angle_beta   90.00
_cell.angle_gamma   90.00
#
_symmetry.space_group_name_H-M   'P 1'
#
loop_
_entity.id
_entity.type
_entity.pdbx_description
1 polymer ?
#
loop_
_entity_poly.entity_id
_entity_poly.type
_entity_poly.pdbx_seq_one_letter_code
_entity_poly.pdbx_strand_id
1 'polypeptide(L)'
;GKAKLYPALLYAVSTVVNRHEEFRMTVDDEGQIGIFSEMMPCYTIFQKDTEMFSNIWTEYIGDYTEFCKQYEKDMQQYGENKGMMAKPNPPVNTFPVSMIPWTTFEGFNLNLQKGYGYLLPIFTFGRYY
;
A
#
# COMPACT_ATOMS: atom_id res chain seq x y z
N GLY A 1 21.86 7.78 -5.47
CA GLY A 1 20.88 8.89 -5.46
C GLY A 1 20.29 9.03 -4.07
N LYS A 2 19.74 10.18 -3.70
CA LYS A 2 19.00 10.33 -2.42
C LYS A 2 17.78 9.40 -2.43
N ALA A 3 17.59 8.63 -1.36
CA ALA A 3 16.40 7.81 -1.19
C ALA A 3 15.15 8.70 -1.13
N LYS A 4 14.11 8.35 -1.89
CA LYS A 4 12.81 9.01 -1.80
C LYS A 4 12.09 8.52 -0.54
N LEU A 5 11.45 9.43 0.19
CA LEU A 5 10.79 9.11 1.47
C LEU A 5 9.68 8.05 1.31
N TYR A 6 8.82 8.21 0.30
CA TYR A 6 7.65 7.34 0.18
C TYR A 6 7.98 5.86 -0.08
N PRO A 7 8.85 5.48 -1.06
CA PRO A 7 9.25 4.08 -1.21
C PRO A 7 10.00 3.53 0.01
N ALA A 8 10.72 4.36 0.77
CA ALA A 8 11.33 3.93 2.03
C ALA A 8 10.28 3.57 3.10
N LEU A 9 9.23 4.38 3.24
CA LEU A 9 8.12 4.10 4.15
C LEU A 9 7.32 2.87 3.71
N LEU A 10 7.07 2.72 2.41
CA LEU A 10 6.40 1.55 1.85
C LEU A 10 7.19 0.28 2.16
N TYR A 11 8.50 0.27 1.88
CA TYR A 11 9.37 -0.86 2.20
C TYR A 11 9.34 -1.21 3.70
N ALA A 12 9.47 -0.20 4.57
CA ALA A 12 9.50 -0.42 6.01
C ALA A 12 8.20 -1.06 6.52
N VAL A 13 7.04 -0.53 6.10
CA VAL A 13 5.74 -1.09 6.49
C VAL A 13 5.55 -2.49 5.90
N SER A 14 5.84 -2.70 4.61
CA SER A 14 5.76 -4.03 4.00
C SER A 14 6.65 -5.04 4.69
N THR A 15 7.85 -4.63 5.12
CA THR A 15 8.76 -5.49 5.87
C THR A 15 8.17 -5.91 7.21
N VAL A 16 7.52 -4.99 7.94
CA VAL A 16 6.85 -5.31 9.20
C VAL A 16 5.63 -6.20 8.96
N VAL A 17 4.76 -5.86 8.01
CA VAL A 17 3.60 -6.68 7.64
C VAL A 17 4.02 -8.11 7.31
N ASN A 18 5.13 -8.30 6.59
CA ASN A 18 5.62 -9.63 6.21
C ASN A 18 6.30 -10.41 7.34
N ARG A 19 6.66 -9.77 8.46
CA ARG A 19 7.26 -10.43 9.64
C ARG A 19 6.24 -10.93 10.66
N HIS A 20 5.00 -10.50 10.53
CA HIS A 20 3.93 -10.70 11.52
C HIS A 20 2.75 -11.40 10.83
N GLU A 21 2.38 -12.59 11.31
CA GLU A 21 1.29 -13.37 10.70
C GLU A 21 -0.06 -12.68 10.86
N GLU A 22 -0.28 -11.99 11.98
CA GLU A 22 -1.49 -11.24 12.29
C GLU A 22 -1.83 -10.16 11.26
N PHE A 23 -0.83 -9.63 10.55
CA PHE A 23 -1.02 -8.65 9.47
C PHE A 23 -1.24 -9.28 8.08
N ARG A 24 -1.22 -10.62 8.00
CA ARG A 24 -1.38 -11.40 6.76
C ARG A 24 -2.57 -12.35 6.81
N MET A 25 -3.37 -12.25 7.86
CA MET A 25 -4.59 -13.04 8.02
C MET A 25 -5.68 -12.54 7.08
N THR A 26 -6.43 -13.46 6.50
CA THR A 26 -7.62 -13.18 5.69
C THR A 26 -8.71 -14.20 6.01
N VAL A 27 -9.95 -13.86 5.65
CA VAL A 27 -11.07 -14.80 5.62
C VAL A 27 -11.44 -14.98 4.15
N ASP A 28 -11.57 -16.22 3.69
CA ASP A 28 -12.03 -16.51 2.34
C ASP A 28 -13.57 -16.44 2.22
N ASP A 29 -14.08 -16.65 1.01
CA ASP A 29 -15.53 -16.60 0.72
C ASP A 29 -16.33 -17.70 1.45
N GLU A 30 -15.67 -18.77 1.91
CA GLU A 30 -16.27 -19.86 2.69
C GLU A 30 -16.21 -19.60 4.21
N GLY A 31 -15.62 -18.48 4.64
CA GLY A 31 -15.45 -18.13 6.05
C GLY A 31 -14.23 -18.78 6.71
N GLN A 32 -13.32 -19.38 5.94
CA GLN A 32 -12.12 -20.02 6.47
C GLN A 32 -10.99 -19.00 6.64
N ILE A 33 -10.22 -19.15 7.72
CA ILE A 33 -9.09 -18.29 8.02
C ILE A 33 -7.86 -18.79 7.27
N GLY A 34 -7.23 -17.90 6.49
CA GLY A 34 -5.97 -18.13 5.81
C GLY A 34 -4.90 -17.13 6.23
N ILE A 35 -3.63 -17.48 5.96
CA ILE A 35 -2.48 -16.60 6.15
C ILE A 35 -1.71 -16.55 4.84
N PHE A 36 -1.55 -15.36 4.26
CA PHE A 36 -0.73 -15.20 3.06
C PHE A 36 0.75 -15.39 3.38
N SER A 37 1.50 -16.08 2.51
CA SER A 37 2.95 -16.26 2.68
C SER A 37 3.74 -14.95 2.58
N GLU A 38 3.24 -14.01 1.78
CA GLU A 38 3.82 -12.68 1.59
C GLU A 38 2.70 -11.68 1.25
N MET A 39 2.93 -10.40 1.54
CA MET A 39 2.02 -9.29 1.30
C MET A 39 2.72 -8.17 0.54
N MET A 40 1.97 -7.53 -0.36
CA MET A 40 2.45 -6.44 -1.21
C MET A 40 1.76 -5.11 -0.85
N PRO A 41 2.48 -3.97 -0.83
CA PRO A 41 1.84 -2.68 -0.63
C PRO A 41 1.03 -2.27 -1.86
N CYS A 42 -0.21 -1.85 -1.66
CA CYS A 42 -1.04 -1.15 -2.63
C CYS A 42 -1.24 0.28 -2.13
N TYR A 43 -0.67 1.26 -2.84
CA TYR A 43 -0.49 2.60 -2.34
C TYR A 43 -1.06 3.69 -3.24
N THR A 44 -1.42 4.82 -2.63
CA THR A 44 -1.99 5.96 -3.38
C THR A 44 -0.90 6.79 -4.07
N ILE A 45 -1.22 7.26 -5.28
CA ILE A 45 -0.50 8.29 -6.02
C ILE A 45 -1.46 9.43 -6.36
N PHE A 46 -1.01 10.68 -6.29
CA PHE A 46 -1.83 11.86 -6.51
C PHE A 46 -1.70 12.35 -7.96
N GLN A 47 -2.80 12.30 -8.70
CA GLN A 47 -2.93 12.78 -10.08
C GLN A 47 -3.24 14.28 -10.08
N LYS A 48 -2.18 15.10 -10.17
CA LYS A 48 -2.27 16.56 -9.97
C LYS A 48 -3.22 17.28 -10.93
N ASP A 49 -3.36 16.79 -12.14
CA ASP A 49 -4.17 17.40 -13.19
C ASP A 49 -5.68 17.21 -12.99
N THR A 50 -6.06 16.15 -12.26
CA THR A 50 -7.45 15.83 -11.93
C THR A 50 -7.77 16.00 -10.45
N GLU A 51 -6.76 16.28 -9.63
CA GLU A 51 -6.84 16.34 -8.16
C GLU A 51 -7.41 15.04 -7.55
N MET A 52 -7.25 13.92 -8.26
CA MET A 52 -7.70 12.59 -7.82
C MET A 52 -6.54 11.72 -7.35
N PHE A 53 -6.88 10.64 -6.65
CA PHE A 53 -5.92 9.58 -6.35
C PHE A 53 -6.15 8.36 -7.22
N SER A 54 -5.05 7.70 -7.57
CA SER A 54 -5.03 6.34 -8.10
C SER A 54 -4.32 5.42 -7.13
N ASN A 55 -4.73 4.16 -7.08
CA ASN A 55 -3.98 3.11 -6.38
C ASN A 55 -2.99 2.44 -7.35
N ILE A 56 -1.84 2.03 -6.84
CA ILE A 56 -0.83 1.25 -7.57
C ILE A 56 -0.17 0.29 -6.58
N TRP A 57 0.29 -0.87 -7.04
CA TRP A 57 0.91 -1.88 -6.18
C TRP A 57 2.28 -2.27 -6.71
N THR A 58 3.19 -2.56 -5.80
CA THR A 58 4.55 -3.02 -6.11
C THR A 58 4.81 -4.35 -5.43
N GLU A 59 5.42 -5.26 -6.16
CA GLU A 59 5.85 -6.55 -5.61
C GLU A 59 6.84 -6.33 -4.46
N TYR A 60 6.56 -6.95 -3.31
CA TYR A 60 7.44 -6.87 -2.17
C TYR A 60 8.67 -7.74 -2.43
N ILE A 61 9.84 -7.20 -2.15
CA ILE A 61 11.12 -7.90 -2.21
C ILE A 61 11.87 -7.53 -0.94
N GLY A 62 12.39 -8.55 -0.25
CA GLY A 62 13.08 -8.36 1.03
C GLY A 62 14.33 -7.47 0.95
N ASP A 63 14.96 -7.38 -0.22
CA ASP A 63 16.04 -6.43 -0.49
C ASP A 63 15.50 -5.02 -0.78
N TYR A 64 15.91 -4.05 0.03
CA TYR A 64 15.47 -2.66 -0.08
C TYR A 64 15.79 -2.01 -1.43
N THR A 65 16.97 -2.30 -1.98
CA THR A 65 17.42 -1.69 -3.23
C THR A 65 16.59 -2.22 -4.39
N GLU A 66 16.32 -3.52 -4.39
CA GLU A 66 15.51 -4.16 -5.42
C GLU A 66 14.04 -3.75 -5.32
N PHE A 67 13.48 -3.66 -4.10
CA PHE A 67 12.15 -3.08 -3.89
C PHE A 67 12.03 -1.66 -4.47
N CYS A 68 13.02 -0.80 -4.21
CA CYS A 68 13.04 0.56 -4.75
C CYS A 68 13.08 0.59 -6.29
N LYS A 69 13.83 -0.32 -6.92
CA LYS A 69 13.84 -0.42 -8.39
C LYS A 69 12.49 -0.85 -8.94
N GLN A 70 11.82 -1.82 -8.31
CA GLN A 70 10.49 -2.27 -8.74
C GLN A 70 9.45 -1.16 -8.58
N TYR A 71 9.49 -0.43 -7.46
CA TYR A 71 8.68 0.76 -7.26
C TYR A 71 8.89 1.78 -8.38
N GLU A 72 10.15 2.09 -8.73
CA GLU A 72 10.45 3.06 -9.79
C GLU A 72 9.98 2.59 -11.15
N LYS A 73 10.12 1.30 -11.46
CA LYS A 73 9.61 0.70 -12.69
C LYS A 73 8.08 0.80 -12.77
N ASP A 74 7.38 0.47 -11.69
CA ASP A 74 5.92 0.57 -11.62
C ASP A 74 5.45 2.02 -11.78
N MET A 75 6.13 2.98 -11.13
CA MET A 75 5.83 4.40 -11.28
C MET A 75 6.09 4.91 -12.70
N GLN A 76 7.16 4.47 -13.36
CA GLN A 76 7.45 4.86 -14.75
C GLN A 76 6.42 4.28 -15.74
N GLN A 77 6.00 3.04 -15.52
CA GLN A 77 5.11 2.33 -16.43
C GLN A 77 3.64 2.70 -16.23
N TYR A 78 3.22 2.95 -15.00
CA TYR A 78 1.82 3.09 -14.63
C TYR A 78 1.49 4.37 -13.88
N GLY A 79 2.46 5.16 -13.42
CA GLY A 79 2.21 6.32 -12.54
C GLY A 79 1.31 7.39 -13.13
N GLU A 80 1.31 7.54 -14.46
CA GLU A 80 0.46 8.51 -15.17
C GLU A 80 -0.91 7.93 -15.60
N ASN A 81 -1.17 6.64 -15.32
CA ASN A 81 -2.44 6.01 -15.64
C ASN A 81 -3.51 6.48 -14.66
N LYS A 82 -4.54 7.14 -15.21
CA LYS A 82 -5.67 7.65 -14.43
C LYS A 82 -6.74 6.58 -14.24
N GLY A 83 -7.43 6.66 -13.11
CA GLY A 83 -8.46 5.72 -12.71
C GLY A 83 -8.27 5.25 -11.27
N MET A 84 -9.20 4.45 -10.75
CA MET A 84 -9.11 3.94 -9.38
C MET A 84 -7.86 3.07 -9.15
N MET A 85 -7.43 2.34 -10.18
CA MET A 85 -6.27 1.46 -10.15
C MET A 85 -5.41 1.74 -11.38
N ALA A 86 -4.20 2.27 -11.17
CA ALA A 86 -3.27 2.67 -12.23
C ALA A 86 -2.54 1.47 -12.86
N LYS A 87 -2.14 0.51 -12.02
CA LYS A 87 -1.56 -0.77 -12.43
C LYS A 87 -2.63 -1.87 -12.31
N PRO A 88 -3.07 -2.49 -13.42
CA PRO A 88 -4.19 -3.43 -13.40
C PRO A 88 -3.87 -4.70 -12.60
N ASN A 89 -4.92 -5.46 -12.29
CA ASN A 89 -4.83 -6.80 -11.70
C ASN A 89 -4.01 -6.85 -10.38
N PRO A 90 -4.39 -6.09 -9.34
CA PRO A 90 -3.74 -6.21 -8.03
C PRO A 90 -3.86 -7.64 -7.51
N PRO A 91 -2.76 -8.21 -6.96
CA PRO A 91 -2.83 -9.47 -6.25
C PRO A 91 -3.77 -9.41 -5.05
N VAL A 92 -4.35 -10.56 -4.70
CA VAL A 92 -5.25 -10.68 -3.54
C VAL A 92 -4.54 -10.42 -2.21
N ASN A 93 -3.24 -10.67 -2.16
CA ASN A 93 -2.36 -10.47 -0.99
C ASN A 93 -1.77 -9.05 -0.98
N THR A 94 -2.61 -8.04 -1.18
CA THR A 94 -2.20 -6.62 -1.07
C THR A 94 -2.78 -5.97 0.17
N PHE A 95 -2.08 -5.00 0.73
CA PHE A 95 -2.59 -4.18 1.84
C PHE A 95 -2.53 -2.68 1.50
N PRO A 96 -3.51 -1.86 1.93
CA PRO A 96 -3.58 -0.46 1.54
C PRO A 96 -2.60 0.42 2.32
N VAL A 97 -1.95 1.33 1.61
CA VAL A 97 -1.13 2.41 2.18
C VAL A 97 -1.50 3.73 1.52
N SER A 98 -1.68 4.80 2.29
CA SER A 98 -1.92 6.13 1.73
C SER A 98 -1.00 7.17 2.32
N MET A 99 -0.83 8.27 1.58
CA MET A 99 -0.07 9.44 1.99
C MET A 99 -0.92 10.69 1.78
N ILE A 100 -1.09 11.48 2.83
CA ILE A 100 -1.74 12.80 2.81
C ILE A 100 -0.66 13.84 3.15
N PRO A 101 0.20 14.22 2.18
CA PRO A 101 1.44 14.95 2.45
C PRO A 101 1.24 16.43 2.79
N TRP A 102 0.01 16.93 2.70
CA TRP A 102 -0.35 18.34 2.97
C TRP A 102 -0.87 18.59 4.38
N THR A 103 -1.19 17.56 5.16
CA THR A 103 -1.73 17.73 6.50
C THR A 103 -0.99 16.89 7.52
N THR A 104 -0.80 17.45 8.70
CA THR A 104 -0.31 16.72 9.87
C THR A 104 -1.51 16.41 10.76
N PHE A 105 -1.57 15.20 11.29
CA PHE A 105 -2.66 14.76 12.16
C PHE A 105 -2.14 14.02 13.37
N GLU A 106 -2.82 14.20 14.50
CA GLU A 106 -2.61 13.41 15.72
C GLU A 106 -3.53 12.18 15.79
N GLY A 107 -4.59 12.18 14.98
CA GLY A 107 -5.54 11.08 14.86
C GLY A 107 -6.15 11.02 13.46
N PHE A 108 -6.20 9.81 12.90
CA PHE A 108 -6.85 9.52 11.63
C PHE A 108 -7.52 8.16 11.74
N ASN A 109 -8.81 8.08 11.38
CA ASN A 109 -9.59 6.86 11.52
C ASN A 109 -10.49 6.65 10.30
N LEU A 110 -10.55 5.42 9.82
CA LEU A 110 -11.43 4.99 8.74
C LEU A 110 -12.64 4.26 9.31
N ASN A 111 -13.83 4.82 9.10
CA ASN A 111 -15.09 4.15 9.46
C ASN A 111 -15.59 3.32 8.28
N LEU A 112 -15.36 2.00 8.33
CA LEU A 112 -15.73 1.07 7.27
C LEU A 112 -17.05 0.37 7.59
N GLN A 113 -18.09 0.59 6.77
CA GLN A 113 -19.43 0.02 6.98
C GLN A 113 -19.45 -1.53 7.01
N LYS A 114 -18.49 -2.20 6.35
CA LYS A 114 -18.35 -3.67 6.31
C LYS A 114 -16.99 -4.16 6.86
N GLY A 115 -16.47 -3.52 7.90
CA GLY A 115 -15.13 -3.82 8.44
C GLY A 115 -14.97 -5.21 9.08
N TYR A 116 -16.06 -5.89 9.45
CA TYR A 116 -15.99 -7.11 10.26
C TYR A 116 -15.28 -8.31 9.59
N GLY A 117 -15.18 -8.34 8.26
CA GLY A 117 -14.45 -9.38 7.51
C GLY A 117 -13.12 -8.92 6.92
N TYR A 118 -12.76 -7.64 7.06
CA TYR A 118 -11.52 -7.10 6.49
C TYR A 118 -10.43 -7.06 7.55
N LEU A 119 -9.58 -8.10 7.56
CA LEU A 119 -8.55 -8.30 8.58
C LEU A 119 -7.22 -7.61 8.26
N LEU A 120 -6.99 -7.25 6.99
CA LEU A 120 -5.72 -6.68 6.56
C LEU A 120 -5.53 -5.25 7.08
N PRO A 121 -4.31 -4.85 7.43
CA PRO A 121 -4.06 -3.52 7.96
C PRO A 121 -4.18 -2.44 6.88
N ILE A 122 -4.65 -1.26 7.27
CA ILE A 122 -4.66 -0.05 6.44
C ILE A 122 -3.76 0.99 7.07
N PHE A 123 -2.77 1.49 6.32
CA PHE A 123 -1.84 2.51 6.80
C PHE A 123 -2.11 3.85 6.13
N THR A 124 -2.02 4.94 6.90
CA THR A 124 -2.11 6.31 6.38
C THR A 124 -1.01 7.16 6.98
N PHE A 125 -0.18 7.75 6.12
CA PHE A 125 0.87 8.68 6.50
C PHE A 125 0.42 10.13 6.32
N GLY A 126 0.81 10.99 7.25
CA GLY A 126 0.65 12.44 7.16
C GLY A 126 1.97 13.15 6.91
N ARG A 127 1.89 14.48 6.83
CA ARG A 127 3.06 15.35 6.75
C ARG A 127 3.85 15.31 8.07
N TYR A 128 5.15 15.03 7.97
CA TYR A 128 6.10 15.13 9.08
C TYR A 128 6.35 16.60 9.48
N TYR A 129 6.61 16.83 10.77
CA TYR A 129 6.85 18.15 11.36
C TYR A 129 8.19 18.76 10.96
#